data_AF-A0A6N7IJS8-F1
#
_entry.id   AF-A0A6N7IJS8-F1
#
_cell.length_a   1.000
_cell.length_b   1.000
_cell.length_c   1.000
_cell.angle_alpha   90.00
_cell.angle_beta   90.00
_cell.angle_gamma   90.00
#
_symmetry.space_group_name_H-M   'P 1'
#
loop_
_entity.id
_entity.type
_entity.pdbx_description
1 polymer ?
#
loop_
_entity_poly.entity_id
_entity_poly.type
_entity_poly.pdbx_seq_one_letter_code
_entity_poly.pdbx_strand_id
1 'polypeptide(L)'
;MTKRASPPRPRTHDPRCAERIRVLKLAEAGDPPRPPAELLHTISAEIKTHCAHAPLKAYRLAYGWTVTGAVRALHAMCDEHGLGRSGLTKRSWLDWEAGNRPSRYNQDLLCRLFGTGPVQLGFARDYGDHGHHGTAEIAVPSPRAALASRDTLPAAGRPEESPAAVWEPPQPHGSLAEGF
;
A
#
# COMPACT_ATOMS: atom_id res chain seq x y z
N MET A 1 -21.39 35.57 -8.56
CA MET A 1 -20.59 34.50 -7.94
C MET A 1 -21.45 33.26 -7.82
N THR A 2 -21.41 32.34 -8.78
CA THR A 2 -22.21 31.10 -8.76
C THR A 2 -21.53 30.05 -7.90
N LYS A 3 -22.15 29.71 -6.77
CA LYS A 3 -21.71 28.65 -5.86
C LYS A 3 -21.87 27.32 -6.60
N ARG A 4 -20.77 26.69 -7.05
CA ARG A 4 -20.81 25.32 -7.58
C ARG A 4 -21.34 24.41 -6.49
N ALA A 5 -22.50 23.79 -6.74
CA ALA A 5 -23.02 22.74 -5.88
C ALA A 5 -22.06 21.54 -5.90
N SER A 6 -21.67 21.03 -4.72
CA SER A 6 -20.93 19.77 -4.63
C SER A 6 -21.78 18.63 -5.19
N PRO A 7 -21.18 17.68 -5.93
CA PRO A 7 -21.91 16.53 -6.43
C PRO A 7 -22.46 15.69 -5.25
N PRO A 8 -23.62 15.02 -5.44
CA PRO A 8 -24.19 14.14 -4.43
C PRO A 8 -23.21 13.00 -4.11
N ARG A 9 -23.08 12.65 -2.82
CA ARG A 9 -22.26 11.50 -2.41
C ARG A 9 -22.81 10.24 -3.06
N PRO A 10 -21.95 9.38 -3.64
CA PRO A 10 -22.41 8.13 -4.22
C PRO A 10 -23.07 7.28 -3.12
N ARG A 11 -24.26 6.76 -3.42
CA ARG A 11 -25.00 5.92 -2.48
C ARG A 11 -24.38 4.53 -2.49
N THR A 12 -23.94 4.05 -1.33
CA THR A 12 -23.46 2.69 -1.21
C THR A 12 -24.61 1.70 -1.46
N HIS A 13 -24.44 0.80 -2.41
CA HIS A 13 -25.45 -0.23 -2.70
C HIS A 13 -25.47 -1.35 -1.63
N ASP A 14 -26.54 -2.15 -1.61
CA ASP A 14 -26.61 -3.36 -0.78
C ASP A 14 -25.57 -4.42 -1.23
N PRO A 15 -24.97 -5.21 -0.31
CA PRO A 15 -23.99 -6.25 -0.66
C PRO A 15 -24.47 -7.26 -1.71
N ARG A 16 -25.78 -7.49 -1.86
CA ARG A 16 -26.34 -8.34 -2.94
C ARG A 16 -26.01 -7.80 -4.33
N CYS A 17 -25.83 -6.49 -4.49
CA CYS A 17 -25.40 -5.92 -5.76
C CYS A 17 -23.96 -6.35 -6.10
N ALA A 18 -23.06 -6.33 -5.12
CA ALA A 18 -21.69 -6.81 -5.29
C ALA A 18 -21.63 -8.32 -5.56
N GLU A 19 -22.50 -9.11 -4.91
CA GLU A 19 -22.64 -10.55 -5.17
C GLU A 19 -23.05 -10.82 -6.63
N ARG A 20 -24.01 -10.07 -7.18
CA ARG A 20 -24.38 -10.18 -8.60
C ARG A 20 -23.20 -9.87 -9.53
N ILE A 21 -22.45 -8.80 -9.27
CA ILE A 21 -21.25 -8.46 -10.06
C ILE A 21 -20.24 -9.61 -10.04
N ARG A 22 -19.97 -10.18 -8.86
CA ARG A 22 -19.06 -11.31 -8.71
C ARG A 22 -19.54 -12.53 -9.50
N VAL A 23 -20.81 -12.92 -9.36
CA VAL A 23 -21.39 -14.09 -10.06
C VAL A 23 -21.29 -13.90 -11.58
N LEU A 24 -21.66 -12.73 -12.09
CA LEU A 24 -21.58 -12.43 -13.52
C LEU A 24 -20.15 -12.51 -14.04
N LYS A 25 -19.19 -11.88 -13.35
CA LYS A 25 -17.78 -11.86 -13.77
C LYS A 25 -17.11 -13.23 -13.69
N LEU A 26 -17.48 -14.06 -12.71
CA LEU A 26 -17.00 -15.44 -12.65
C LEU A 26 -17.59 -16.28 -13.78
N ALA A 27 -18.88 -16.14 -14.08
CA ALA A 27 -19.52 -16.83 -15.19
C ALA A 27 -18.91 -16.43 -16.55
N GLU A 28 -18.63 -15.15 -16.77
CA GLU A 28 -17.91 -14.65 -17.95
C GLU A 28 -16.52 -15.28 -18.09
N ALA A 29 -15.87 -15.61 -16.98
CA ALA A 29 -14.55 -16.25 -16.95
C ALA A 29 -14.61 -17.79 -16.98
N GLY A 30 -15.80 -18.40 -17.15
CA GLY A 30 -15.97 -19.85 -17.19
C GLY A 30 -16.04 -20.53 -15.81
N ASP A 31 -16.38 -19.79 -14.76
CA ASP A 31 -16.56 -20.23 -13.37
C ASP A 31 -15.40 -21.10 -12.83
N PRO A 32 -14.16 -20.57 -12.82
CA PRO A 32 -13.00 -21.33 -12.37
C PRO A 32 -13.16 -21.73 -10.89
N PRO A 33 -12.89 -23.00 -10.51
CA PRO A 33 -13.05 -23.47 -9.13
C PRO A 33 -12.14 -22.71 -8.14
N ARG A 34 -11.00 -22.22 -8.63
CA ARG A 34 -10.12 -21.29 -7.92
C ARG A 34 -9.86 -20.08 -8.82
N PRO A 35 -10.61 -18.97 -8.65
CA PRO A 35 -10.41 -17.78 -9.45
C PRO A 35 -9.00 -17.19 -9.27
N PRO A 36 -8.32 -16.78 -10.34
CA PRO A 36 -7.01 -16.14 -10.24
C PRO A 36 -7.13 -14.77 -9.54
N ALA A 37 -6.05 -14.34 -8.87
CA ALA A 37 -6.04 -13.10 -8.10
C ALA A 37 -6.40 -11.87 -8.97
N GLU A 38 -5.87 -11.79 -10.18
CA GLU A 38 -6.14 -10.70 -11.14
C GLU A 38 -7.64 -10.55 -11.48
N LEU A 39 -8.36 -11.67 -11.61
CA LEU A 39 -9.81 -11.63 -11.83
C LEU A 39 -10.53 -11.09 -10.59
N LEU A 40 -10.12 -11.51 -9.39
CA LEU A 40 -10.69 -11.02 -8.14
C LEU A 40 -10.37 -9.53 -7.91
N HIS A 41 -9.21 -9.06 -8.35
CA HIS A 41 -8.85 -7.63 -8.33
C HIS A 41 -9.74 -6.83 -9.28
N THR A 42 -9.98 -7.34 -10.48
CA THR A 42 -10.91 -6.75 -11.46
C THR A 42 -12.33 -6.67 -10.90
N ILE A 43 -12.82 -7.75 -10.29
CA ILE A 43 -14.14 -7.78 -9.64
C ILE A 43 -14.21 -6.77 -8.49
N SER A 44 -13.14 -6.65 -7.68
CA SER A 44 -13.07 -5.67 -6.60
C SER A 44 -13.13 -4.23 -7.12
N ALA A 45 -12.39 -3.92 -8.19
CA ALA A 45 -12.41 -2.61 -8.82
C ALA A 45 -13.81 -2.26 -9.37
N GLU A 46 -14.49 -3.23 -9.99
CA GLU A 46 -15.86 -3.07 -10.48
C GLU A 46 -16.85 -2.84 -9.34
N ILE A 47 -16.80 -3.65 -8.29
CA ILE A 47 -17.64 -3.49 -7.09
C ILE A 47 -17.42 -2.11 -6.45
N LYS A 48 -16.17 -1.67 -6.34
CA LYS A 48 -15.83 -0.35 -5.79
C LYS A 48 -16.46 0.77 -6.62
N THR A 49 -16.28 0.74 -7.94
CA THR A 49 -16.77 1.77 -8.86
C THR A 49 -18.30 1.79 -8.92
N HIS A 50 -18.93 0.63 -9.01
CA HIS A 50 -20.38 0.51 -9.15
C HIS A 50 -21.13 0.71 -7.83
N CYS A 51 -20.65 0.11 -6.73
CA CYS A 51 -21.38 0.07 -5.46
C CYS A 51 -20.88 1.09 -4.43
N ALA A 52 -19.82 1.83 -4.73
CA ALA A 52 -19.20 2.81 -3.81
C ALA A 52 -18.85 2.23 -2.43
N HIS A 53 -18.46 0.94 -2.39
CA HIS A 53 -17.92 0.32 -1.18
C HIS A 53 -16.48 0.78 -0.90
N ALA A 54 -16.10 0.81 0.38
CA ALA A 54 -14.70 0.99 0.76
C ALA A 54 -13.83 -0.10 0.09
N PRO A 55 -12.59 0.20 -0.34
CA PRO A 55 -11.81 -0.73 -1.14
C PRO A 55 -11.59 -2.08 -0.45
N LEU A 56 -11.26 -2.10 0.84
CA LEU A 56 -11.13 -3.35 1.62
C LEU A 56 -12.40 -4.22 1.56
N LYS A 57 -13.58 -3.60 1.69
CA LYS A 57 -14.87 -4.30 1.61
C LYS A 57 -15.12 -4.83 0.20
N ALA A 58 -14.77 -4.06 -0.83
CA ALA A 58 -14.88 -4.51 -2.22
C ALA A 58 -14.00 -5.74 -2.49
N TYR A 59 -12.77 -5.77 -1.98
CA TYR A 59 -11.90 -6.95 -2.04
C TYR A 59 -12.53 -8.14 -1.32
N ARG A 60 -13.01 -7.97 -0.08
CA ARG A 60 -13.67 -9.08 0.64
C ARG A 60 -14.86 -9.64 -0.14
N LEU A 61 -15.71 -8.77 -0.70
CA LEU A 61 -16.88 -9.18 -1.48
C LEU A 61 -16.46 -9.82 -2.82
N ALA A 62 -15.39 -9.32 -3.43
CA ALA A 62 -14.84 -9.89 -4.64
C ALA A 62 -14.36 -11.32 -4.44
N TYR A 63 -13.91 -11.71 -3.24
CA TYR A 63 -13.56 -13.09 -2.86
C TYR A 63 -14.78 -13.91 -2.41
N GLY A 64 -15.97 -13.31 -2.30
CA GLY A 64 -17.17 -13.97 -1.81
C GLY A 64 -17.15 -14.25 -0.30
N TRP A 65 -16.32 -13.54 0.46
CA TRP A 65 -16.14 -13.82 1.87
C TRP A 65 -17.10 -13.04 2.77
N THR A 66 -17.58 -13.70 3.82
CA THR A 66 -18.12 -13.01 5.00
C THR A 66 -16.97 -12.39 5.79
N VAL A 67 -17.27 -11.47 6.72
CA VAL A 67 -16.23 -10.92 7.62
C VAL A 67 -15.54 -12.05 8.39
N THR A 68 -16.30 -13.02 8.91
CA THR A 68 -15.73 -14.19 9.59
C THR A 68 -14.83 -15.01 8.66
N GLY A 69 -15.25 -15.20 7.41
CA GLY A 69 -14.46 -15.92 6.40
C GLY A 69 -13.14 -15.21 6.11
N ALA A 70 -13.15 -13.88 6.01
CA ALA A 70 -11.96 -13.08 5.76
C ALA A 70 -10.97 -13.12 6.94
N VAL A 71 -11.45 -13.02 8.18
CA VAL A 71 -10.62 -13.19 9.38
C VAL A 71 -9.97 -14.58 9.41
N ARG A 72 -10.75 -15.63 9.11
CA ARG A 72 -10.24 -17.00 9.04
C ARG A 72 -9.19 -17.16 7.94
N ALA A 73 -9.42 -16.60 6.76
CA ALA A 73 -8.48 -16.64 5.65
C ALA A 73 -7.16 -15.93 6.01
N LEU A 74 -7.23 -14.78 6.70
CA LEU A 74 -6.03 -14.10 7.18
C LEU A 74 -5.27 -14.95 8.19
N HIS A 75 -5.94 -15.56 9.16
CA HIS A 75 -5.28 -16.42 10.14
C HIS A 75 -4.64 -17.65 9.49
N ALA A 76 -5.33 -18.29 8.53
CA ALA A 76 -4.77 -19.40 7.77
C ALA A 76 -3.49 -18.99 7.02
N MET A 77 -3.50 -17.84 6.34
CA MET A 77 -2.30 -17.29 5.70
C MET A 77 -1.19 -17.01 6.73
N CYS A 78 -1.51 -16.42 7.88
CA CYS A 78 -0.52 -16.17 8.92
C CYS A 78 0.15 -17.47 9.40
N ASP A 79 -0.66 -18.51 9.65
CA ASP A 79 -0.18 -19.82 10.07
C ASP A 79 0.69 -20.47 8.96
N GLU A 80 0.28 -20.39 7.68
CA GLU A 80 1.03 -20.91 6.52
C GLU A 80 2.40 -20.23 6.34
N HIS A 81 2.47 -18.92 6.60
CA HIS A 81 3.70 -18.14 6.44
C HIS A 81 4.55 -18.04 7.72
N GLY A 82 4.15 -18.68 8.82
CA GLY A 82 4.85 -18.59 10.11
C GLY A 82 4.82 -17.19 10.73
N LEU A 83 3.83 -16.37 10.35
CA LEU A 83 3.60 -15.03 10.89
C LEU A 83 2.71 -15.21 12.12
N GLY A 84 3.25 -15.03 13.32
CA GLY A 84 2.52 -15.31 14.57
C GLY A 84 1.08 -14.79 14.59
N ARG A 85 0.18 -15.49 15.29
CA ARG A 85 -1.26 -15.21 15.29
C ARG A 85 -1.55 -13.74 15.57
N SER A 86 -2.03 -13.02 14.55
CA SER A 86 -2.59 -11.70 14.74
C SER A 86 -3.77 -11.82 15.70
N GLY A 87 -3.81 -11.03 16.78
CA GLY A 87 -4.97 -10.92 17.69
C GLY A 87 -6.18 -10.25 17.03
N LEU A 88 -6.40 -10.50 15.75
CA LEU A 88 -7.37 -9.84 14.91
C LEU A 88 -8.76 -10.40 15.17
N THR A 89 -9.71 -9.49 15.34
CA THR A 89 -11.11 -9.83 15.58
C THR A 89 -12.00 -9.36 14.44
N LYS A 90 -13.21 -9.91 14.37
CA LYS A 90 -14.25 -9.42 13.45
C LYS A 90 -14.52 -7.92 13.64
N ARG A 91 -14.42 -7.43 14.88
CA ARG A 91 -14.61 -6.02 15.22
C ARG A 91 -13.53 -5.16 14.54
N SER A 92 -12.27 -5.55 14.65
CA SER A 92 -11.16 -4.86 13.98
C SER A 92 -11.36 -4.81 12.46
N TRP A 93 -11.82 -5.91 11.86
CA TRP A 93 -12.12 -5.95 10.43
C TRP A 93 -13.22 -4.97 10.03
N LEU A 94 -14.36 -4.98 10.75
CA LEU A 94 -15.49 -4.07 10.50
C LEU A 94 -15.09 -2.60 10.67
N ASP A 95 -14.25 -2.32 11.66
CA ASP A 95 -13.71 -1.00 11.92
C ASP A 95 -12.93 -0.47 10.70
N TRP A 96 -12.12 -1.32 10.08
CA TRP A 96 -11.38 -0.96 8.87
C TRP A 96 -12.27 -0.81 7.64
N GLU A 97 -13.33 -1.60 7.52
CA GLU A 97 -14.34 -1.41 6.46
C GLU A 97 -15.15 -0.13 6.63
N ALA A 98 -15.27 0.39 7.86
CA ALA A 98 -15.87 1.68 8.17
C ALA A 98 -14.93 2.88 7.88
N GLY A 99 -13.66 2.61 7.53
CA GLY A 99 -12.67 3.61 7.15
C GLY A 99 -11.60 3.88 8.20
N ASN A 100 -11.63 3.20 9.36
CA ASN A 100 -10.53 3.31 10.32
C ASN A 100 -9.26 2.65 9.78
N ARG A 101 -8.11 3.23 10.13
CA ARG A 101 -6.84 2.82 9.54
C ARG A 101 -6.20 1.68 10.33
N PRO A 102 -5.91 0.52 9.72
CA PRO A 102 -5.15 -0.53 10.39
C PRO A 102 -3.72 -0.08 10.72
N SER A 103 -3.11 -0.71 11.72
CA SER A 103 -1.67 -0.56 12.00
C SER A 103 -0.83 -0.97 10.79
N ARG A 104 0.43 -0.53 10.71
CA ARG A 104 1.35 -0.90 9.61
C ARG A 104 1.50 -2.40 9.47
N TYR A 105 1.61 -3.12 10.58
CA TYR A 105 1.66 -4.59 10.61
C TYR A 105 0.41 -5.21 9.96
N ASN A 106 -0.78 -4.76 10.36
CA ASN A 106 -2.03 -5.28 9.78
C ASN A 106 -2.21 -4.87 8.31
N GLN A 107 -1.70 -3.70 7.90
CA GLN A 107 -1.68 -3.30 6.50
C GLN A 107 -0.85 -4.29 5.66
N ASP A 108 0.35 -4.65 6.13
CA ASP A 108 1.21 -5.65 5.46
C ASP A 108 0.50 -7.01 5.33
N LEU A 109 -0.11 -7.49 6.42
CA LEU A 109 -0.86 -8.75 6.39
C LEU A 109 -2.02 -8.72 5.38
N LEU A 110 -2.78 -7.63 5.31
CA LEU A 110 -3.86 -7.47 4.34
C LEU A 110 -3.34 -7.40 2.90
N CYS A 111 -2.21 -6.72 2.69
CA CYS A 111 -1.54 -6.65 1.39
C CYS A 111 -1.13 -8.05 0.92
N ARG A 112 -0.54 -8.86 1.81
CA ARG A 112 -0.20 -10.27 1.53
C ARG A 112 -1.42 -11.12 1.22
N LEU A 113 -2.49 -11.00 2.02
CA LEU A 113 -3.71 -11.80 1.85
C LEU A 113 -4.35 -11.59 0.48
N PHE A 114 -4.40 -10.34 0.02
CA PHE A 114 -5.05 -10.02 -1.25
C PHE A 114 -4.07 -10.02 -2.43
N GLY A 115 -2.76 -10.07 -2.18
CA GLY A 115 -1.73 -9.89 -3.19
C GLY A 115 -1.74 -8.47 -3.78
N THR A 116 -1.95 -7.45 -2.96
CA THR A 116 -2.11 -6.05 -3.40
C THR A 116 -1.29 -5.09 -2.56
N GLY A 117 -1.24 -3.82 -2.99
CA GLY A 117 -0.62 -2.74 -2.23
C GLY A 117 -1.60 -1.99 -1.32
N PRO A 118 -1.08 -1.15 -0.40
CA PRO A 118 -1.89 -0.35 0.52
C PRO A 118 -2.72 0.73 -0.20
N VAL A 119 -2.35 1.11 -1.43
CA VAL A 119 -3.11 2.06 -2.26
C VAL A 119 -4.41 1.42 -2.74
N GLN A 120 -4.33 0.21 -3.28
CA GLN A 120 -5.49 -0.53 -3.80
C GLN A 120 -6.49 -0.84 -2.67
N LEU A 121 -6.00 -1.13 -1.46
CA LEU A 121 -6.84 -1.34 -0.27
C LEU A 121 -7.39 -0.04 0.36
N GLY A 122 -6.99 1.13 -0.15
CA GLY A 122 -7.48 2.43 0.32
C GLY A 122 -6.82 2.92 1.61
N PHE A 123 -5.70 2.32 2.02
CA PHE A 123 -4.94 2.75 3.19
C PHE A 123 -3.90 3.82 2.86
N ALA A 124 -3.46 3.92 1.61
CA ALA A 124 -2.52 4.93 1.15
C ALA A 124 -3.08 5.71 -0.04
N ARG A 125 -2.52 6.91 -0.26
CA ARG A 125 -2.74 7.65 -1.50
C ARG A 125 -1.71 7.21 -2.52
N ASP A 126 -2.15 7.05 -3.75
CA ASP A 126 -1.22 7.02 -4.87
C ASP A 126 -0.69 8.44 -5.05
N TYR A 127 0.62 8.59 -4.98
CA TYR A 127 1.26 9.85 -5.32
C TYR A 127 1.81 9.83 -6.74
N GLY A 128 2.01 8.66 -7.38
CA GLY A 128 2.65 8.55 -8.69
C GLY A 128 1.83 9.11 -9.86
N ASP A 129 0.53 9.36 -9.65
CA ASP A 129 -0.31 10.14 -10.56
C ASP A 129 -0.15 11.65 -10.30
N HIS A 130 1.10 12.14 -10.27
CA HIS A 130 1.35 13.55 -10.51
C HIS A 130 1.08 13.74 -11.99
N GLY A 131 -0.14 14.19 -12.30
CA GLY A 131 -0.72 14.20 -13.63
C GLY A 131 0.27 14.52 -14.74
N HIS A 132 0.04 13.86 -15.87
CA HIS A 132 0.56 14.15 -17.19
C HIS A 132 0.43 15.65 -17.56
N HIS A 133 1.27 16.49 -16.97
CA HIS A 133 1.54 17.86 -17.33
C HIS A 133 2.88 17.85 -18.06
N GLY A 134 2.79 17.60 -19.37
CA GLY A 134 3.87 17.86 -20.31
C GLY A 134 5.04 16.89 -20.23
N THR A 135 5.28 16.20 -21.34
CA THR A 135 6.56 15.62 -21.69
C THR A 135 7.68 16.66 -21.54
N ALA A 136 8.35 16.68 -20.39
CA ALA A 136 9.74 17.07 -20.31
C ALA A 136 10.51 15.79 -20.02
N GLU A 137 11.05 15.20 -21.09
CA GLU A 137 12.10 14.19 -21.03
C GLU A 137 13.18 14.68 -20.04
N ILE A 138 13.15 14.16 -18.81
CA ILE A 138 14.37 14.13 -18.00
C ILE A 138 15.15 12.94 -18.54
N ALA A 139 15.92 13.21 -19.60
CA ALA A 139 16.97 12.32 -20.04
C ALA A 139 17.92 12.13 -18.84
N VAL A 140 17.88 10.96 -18.22
CA VAL A 140 18.96 10.51 -17.34
C VAL A 140 20.10 10.08 -18.27
N PRO A 141 21.19 10.84 -18.42
CA PRO A 141 22.31 10.36 -19.22
C PRO A 141 22.85 9.10 -18.56
N SER A 142 22.80 7.99 -19.30
CA SER A 142 23.41 6.73 -18.90
C SER A 142 24.91 6.97 -18.66
N PRO A 143 25.48 6.52 -17.53
CA PRO A 143 26.89 6.79 -17.17
C PRO A 143 27.90 6.07 -18.09
N ARG A 144 27.44 5.33 -19.10
CA ARG A 144 28.26 4.46 -19.94
C ARG A 144 28.97 5.18 -21.09
N ALA A 145 28.69 6.46 -21.33
CA ALA A 145 29.33 7.26 -22.39
C ALA A 145 30.50 8.15 -21.91
N ALA A 146 30.76 8.24 -20.60
CA ALA A 146 31.69 9.23 -20.03
C ALA A 146 33.17 8.80 -19.97
N LEU A 147 33.55 7.61 -20.47
CA LEU A 147 34.92 7.08 -20.35
C LEU A 147 35.80 7.25 -21.60
N ALA A 148 35.32 7.87 -22.67
CA ALA A 148 36.04 7.96 -23.95
C ALA A 148 36.79 9.29 -24.20
N SER A 149 37.12 10.06 -23.16
CA SER A 149 37.94 11.27 -23.32
C SER A 149 38.92 11.43 -22.16
N ARG A 150 39.80 10.44 -22.02
CA ARG A 150 41.11 10.68 -21.43
C ARG A 150 42.00 11.15 -22.57
N ASP A 151 42.28 12.44 -22.64
CA ASP A 151 43.62 12.92 -22.97
C ASP A 151 43.78 14.42 -22.63
N THR A 152 44.72 14.65 -21.70
CA THR A 152 45.58 15.83 -21.53
C THR A 152 44.98 17.11 -20.94
N LEU A 153 45.39 17.45 -19.70
CA LEU A 153 45.96 18.73 -19.24
C LEU A 153 46.25 18.69 -17.70
N PRO A 154 47.05 19.61 -17.13
CA PRO A 154 48.28 19.28 -16.39
C PRO A 154 48.15 19.36 -14.86
N ALA A 155 49.22 18.92 -14.20
CA ALA A 155 49.42 18.98 -12.76
C ALA A 155 49.34 20.41 -12.21
N ALA A 156 48.41 20.67 -11.29
CA ALA A 156 48.51 21.74 -10.31
C ALA A 156 47.60 21.47 -9.09
N GLY A 157 48.22 21.40 -7.91
CA GLY A 157 47.62 21.80 -6.63
C GLY A 157 46.70 20.78 -5.94
N ARG A 158 47.25 20.06 -4.96
CA ARG A 158 46.47 19.47 -3.85
C ARG A 158 45.86 20.58 -2.99
N PRO A 159 44.58 20.48 -2.61
CA PRO A 159 44.12 20.92 -1.31
C PRO A 159 43.75 19.70 -0.45
N GLU A 160 44.64 19.46 0.52
CA GLU A 160 44.41 19.07 1.91
C GLU A 160 43.08 18.39 2.29
N GLU A 161 43.23 17.18 2.83
CA GLU A 161 42.21 16.37 3.50
C GLU A 161 41.54 17.14 4.65
N SER A 162 40.21 17.26 4.60
CA SER A 162 39.41 17.65 5.76
C SER A 162 38.94 16.38 6.48
N PRO A 163 39.38 16.13 7.73
CA PRO A 163 39.11 14.88 8.40
C PRO A 163 37.66 14.75 8.85
N ALA A 164 37.19 13.50 8.77
CA ALA A 164 35.88 13.03 9.17
C ALA A 164 35.45 13.57 10.54
N ALA A 165 34.26 14.19 10.59
CA ALA A 165 33.57 14.48 11.83
C ALA A 165 33.23 13.17 12.54
N VAL A 166 34.05 12.82 13.52
CA VAL A 166 33.78 11.78 14.53
C VAL A 166 32.52 12.21 15.29
N TRP A 167 31.46 11.42 15.17
CA TRP A 167 30.28 11.55 15.99
C TRP A 167 30.60 11.05 17.42
N GLU A 168 30.59 11.95 18.40
CA GLU A 168 30.71 11.63 19.82
C GLU A 168 29.32 11.60 20.50
N PRO A 169 28.98 10.52 21.23
CA PRO A 169 27.74 10.46 22.01
C PRO A 169 27.83 11.28 23.32
N PRO A 170 26.69 11.81 23.82
CA PRO A 170 26.67 12.65 25.02
C PRO A 170 26.97 11.85 26.30
N GLN A 171 27.80 12.44 27.17
CA GLN A 171 28.20 11.90 28.47
C GLN A 171 27.04 11.98 29.50
N PRO A 172 26.86 10.98 30.38
CA PRO A 172 25.90 11.06 31.48
C PRO A 172 26.39 11.99 32.59
N HIS A 173 25.53 12.93 33.00
CA HIS A 173 25.77 13.80 34.14
C HIS A 173 25.69 13.03 35.47
N GLY A 174 26.76 13.12 36.26
CA GLY A 174 26.68 13.39 37.69
C GLY A 174 26.34 12.23 38.61
N SER A 175 27.36 11.42 38.93
CA SER A 175 27.45 10.73 40.23
C SER A 175 27.81 11.77 41.29
N LEU A 176 26.90 12.02 42.24
CA LEU A 176 27.23 12.65 43.53
C LEU A 176 27.43 11.52 44.54
N ALA A 177 28.67 11.38 44.98
CA ALA A 177 29.04 10.66 46.18
C ALA A 177 29.52 11.70 47.19
N GLU A 178 28.83 11.84 48.33
CA GLU A 178 29.29 12.22 49.68
C GLU A 178 28.15 11.75 50.62
N GLY A 179 28.31 10.96 51.68
CA GLY A 179 29.40 10.84 52.64
C GLY A 179 28.93 11.42 53.97
N PHE A 180 28.31 10.62 54.84
CA PHE A 180 28.36 10.68 56.31
C PHE A 180 27.66 9.46 56.92
#